data_AF-A0A225ANP5-F1
#
_entry.id   AF-A0A225ANP5-F1
#
_cell.length_a   1.000
_cell.length_b   1.000
_cell.length_c   1.000
_cell.angle_alpha   90.00
_cell.angle_beta   90.00
_cell.angle_gamma   90.00
#
_symmetry.space_group_name_H-M   'P 1'
#
loop_
_entity.id
_entity.type
_entity.pdbx_description
1 polymer ?
#
loop_
_entity_poly.entity_id
_entity_poly.type
_entity_poly.pdbx_seq_one_letter_code
_entity_poly.pdbx_strand_id
1 'polypeptide(L)'
;MMIPPCDPSILEKNPQFKKLHQHLTGNLLNADGTTRADADSPERNSLAKLRETSAVIATFLDAPSKLNEFEGAPEQERQVSLLNRDIQNFHENIHVFIPLLSDTISSWLTSLRSVADAAGSSTATTNNNIRSNVPAANQSRSRIRSRLSLNARKIQPPRLSTLLEQRISRLCELQISELPASRRIMAVTAASLLAARGEAMERMIVLLERAKHGALSRATKAHADYLATVAECMNNKVQVTKLETLSTIYTPESTMALKNYRTYLYEVQKSLEEKKTIASQTLEEFDQVGINRNNNNSKAAPGPMAHIARRYGDLAREVEVLATSTPQSTTTRRNEEEKKMADDDQISIYDEIEIEDMTYDPNLEIYHYPCPCGDRFEISIDSLRDGEEIAVCPSCSLMIRVIFDANDLVTEEKPEVSTEVKVQA
;
A
#
# COMPACT_ATOMS: atom_id res chain seq x y z
N MET A 1 -33.89 1.51 4.27
CA MET A 1 -33.36 0.36 5.07
C MET A 1 -33.17 -0.75 4.06
N MET A 2 -31.94 -1.01 3.64
CA MET A 2 -31.68 -1.83 2.44
C MET A 2 -32.04 -3.30 2.67
N ILE A 3 -32.58 -3.95 1.63
CA ILE A 3 -32.76 -5.40 1.60
C ILE A 3 -31.38 -6.05 1.87
N PRO A 4 -31.23 -6.88 2.93
CA PRO A 4 -29.93 -7.45 3.27
C PRO A 4 -29.39 -8.28 2.10
N PRO A 5 -28.10 -8.14 1.74
CA PRO A 5 -27.52 -8.85 0.61
C PRO A 5 -27.57 -10.37 0.86
N CYS A 6 -28.13 -11.10 -0.10
CA CYS A 6 -28.19 -12.55 -0.05
C CYS A 6 -26.86 -13.15 -0.52
N ASP A 7 -26.28 -14.07 0.24
CA ASP A 7 -25.01 -14.73 -0.08
C ASP A 7 -25.10 -15.46 -1.44
N PRO A 8 -24.17 -15.21 -2.39
CA PRO A 8 -24.19 -15.83 -3.72
C PRO A 8 -24.21 -17.37 -3.67
N SER A 9 -23.67 -17.97 -2.61
CA SER A 9 -23.66 -19.42 -2.38
C SER A 9 -25.06 -20.02 -2.24
N ILE A 10 -26.03 -19.25 -1.71
CA ILE A 10 -27.42 -19.67 -1.50
C ILE A 10 -28.20 -19.61 -2.82
N LEU A 11 -27.87 -18.61 -3.66
CA LEU A 11 -28.46 -18.43 -4.99
C LEU A 11 -27.98 -19.49 -5.98
N GLU A 12 -26.75 -19.99 -5.85
CA GLU A 12 -26.23 -21.09 -6.68
C GLU A 12 -26.86 -22.44 -6.31
N LYS A 13 -27.04 -22.72 -5.02
CA LYS A 13 -27.62 -23.98 -4.54
C LYS A 13 -29.11 -24.13 -4.84
N ASN A 14 -29.85 -23.02 -5.00
CA ASN A 14 -31.31 -23.02 -5.16
C ASN A 14 -31.76 -22.21 -6.38
N PRO A 15 -31.79 -22.81 -7.59
CA PRO A 15 -32.09 -22.08 -8.83
C PRO A 15 -33.52 -21.53 -8.89
N GLN A 16 -34.48 -22.18 -8.22
CA GLN A 16 -35.85 -21.66 -8.10
C GLN A 16 -35.92 -20.43 -7.19
N PHE A 17 -35.18 -20.45 -6.08
CA PHE A 17 -35.06 -19.30 -5.18
C PHE A 17 -34.33 -18.13 -5.87
N LYS A 18 -33.30 -18.40 -6.67
CA LYS A 18 -32.62 -17.40 -7.49
C LYS A 18 -33.57 -16.68 -8.44
N LYS A 19 -34.44 -17.42 -9.14
CA LYS A 19 -35.48 -16.83 -10.03
C LYS A 19 -36.48 -15.99 -9.25
N LEU A 20 -36.94 -16.47 -8.09
CA LEU A 20 -37.87 -15.72 -7.24
C LEU A 20 -37.21 -14.45 -6.69
N HIS A 21 -36.00 -14.54 -6.16
CA HIS A 21 -35.25 -13.41 -5.64
C HIS A 21 -35.03 -12.35 -6.73
N GLN A 22 -34.59 -12.76 -7.93
CA GLN A 22 -34.47 -11.87 -9.09
C GLN A 22 -35.80 -11.21 -9.48
N HIS A 23 -36.90 -11.96 -9.46
CA HIS A 23 -38.23 -11.42 -9.75
C HIS A 23 -38.70 -10.42 -8.69
N LEU A 24 -38.45 -10.72 -7.42
CA LEU A 24 -38.79 -9.86 -6.29
C LEU A 24 -37.98 -8.57 -6.30
N THR A 25 -36.64 -8.64 -6.41
CA THR A 25 -35.77 -7.45 -6.41
C THR A 25 -35.80 -6.68 -7.74
N GLY A 26 -36.14 -7.33 -8.85
CA GLY A 26 -36.17 -6.71 -10.17
C GLY A 26 -37.52 -6.04 -10.49
N ASN A 27 -38.63 -6.74 -10.20
CA ASN A 27 -39.95 -6.31 -10.68
C ASN A 27 -40.84 -5.75 -9.56
N LEU A 28 -40.76 -6.30 -8.34
CA LEU A 28 -41.74 -6.02 -7.30
C LEU A 28 -41.25 -5.08 -6.20
N LEU A 29 -39.96 -5.05 -5.86
CA LEU A 29 -39.43 -4.34 -4.70
C LEU A 29 -38.36 -3.32 -5.11
N ASN A 30 -38.40 -2.13 -4.49
CA ASN A 30 -37.34 -1.13 -4.56
C ASN A 30 -36.17 -1.50 -3.64
N ALA A 31 -35.04 -0.79 -3.76
CA ALA A 31 -33.83 -1.03 -2.95
C ALA A 31 -34.07 -0.92 -1.43
N ASP A 32 -35.10 -0.18 -1.02
CA ASP A 32 -35.55 -0.04 0.38
C ASP A 32 -36.59 -1.10 0.83
N GLY A 33 -36.87 -2.11 0.01
CA GLY A 33 -37.82 -3.18 0.33
C GLY A 33 -39.30 -2.80 0.19
N THR A 34 -39.61 -1.68 -0.47
CA THR A 34 -41.00 -1.23 -0.71
C THR A 34 -41.51 -1.72 -2.06
N THR A 35 -42.82 -1.98 -2.17
CA THR A 35 -43.42 -2.48 -3.43
C THR A 35 -43.45 -1.39 -4.50
N ARG A 36 -43.03 -1.76 -5.71
CA ARG A 36 -42.88 -0.88 -6.88
C ARG A 36 -44.22 -0.46 -7.52
N ALA A 37 -45.31 -1.15 -7.16
CA ALA A 37 -46.66 -0.90 -7.69
C ALA A 37 -47.34 0.36 -7.12
N ASP A 38 -46.91 0.86 -5.95
CA ASP A 38 -47.56 1.97 -5.23
C ASP A 38 -46.58 3.08 -4.84
N ALA A 39 -45.53 3.30 -5.65
CA ALA A 39 -44.51 4.30 -5.35
C ALA A 39 -45.03 5.75 -5.46
N ASP A 40 -45.98 6.00 -6.38
CA ASP A 40 -46.48 7.34 -6.72
C ASP A 40 -47.92 7.62 -6.24
N SER A 41 -48.50 6.78 -5.36
CA SER A 41 -49.85 7.06 -4.88
C SER A 41 -49.86 8.32 -4.00
N PRO A 42 -50.76 9.30 -4.25
CA PRO A 42 -50.78 10.56 -3.51
C PRO A 42 -51.03 10.33 -2.00
N GLU A 43 -51.75 9.27 -1.66
CA GLU A 43 -52.01 8.84 -0.29
C GLU A 43 -50.71 8.45 0.45
N ARG A 44 -49.74 7.82 -0.24
CA ARG A 44 -48.46 7.41 0.36
C ARG A 44 -47.52 8.59 0.58
N ASN A 45 -47.55 9.59 -0.30
CA ASN A 45 -46.81 10.84 -0.10
C ASN A 45 -47.39 11.65 1.07
N SER A 46 -48.71 11.69 1.22
CA SER A 46 -49.38 12.25 2.40
C SER A 46 -49.03 11.48 3.68
N LEU A 47 -48.93 10.15 3.61
CA LEU A 47 -48.48 9.31 4.73
C LEU A 47 -47.00 9.54 5.10
N ALA A 48 -46.12 9.75 4.12
CA ALA A 48 -44.72 10.05 4.38
C ALA A 48 -44.57 11.42 5.08
N LYS A 49 -45.31 12.43 4.60
CA LYS A 49 -45.35 13.76 5.21
C LYS A 49 -45.92 13.72 6.64
N LEU A 50 -46.95 12.91 6.87
CA LEU A 50 -47.51 12.66 8.21
C LEU A 50 -46.57 11.89 9.15
N ARG A 51 -45.80 10.94 8.61
CA ARG A 51 -44.80 10.19 9.38
C ARG A 51 -43.70 11.12 9.88
N GLU A 52 -43.27 12.06 9.06
CA GLU A 52 -42.30 13.09 9.45
C GLU A 52 -42.89 14.03 10.51
N THR A 53 -44.11 14.56 10.32
CA THR A 53 -44.73 15.45 11.31
C THR A 53 -45.01 14.74 12.64
N SER A 54 -45.48 13.49 12.62
CA SER A 54 -45.69 12.70 13.84
C SER A 54 -44.39 12.35 14.57
N ALA A 55 -43.29 12.12 13.84
CA ALA A 55 -41.97 11.91 14.44
C ALA A 55 -41.45 13.18 15.10
N VAL A 56 -41.59 14.34 14.46
CA VAL A 56 -41.22 15.64 15.04
C VAL A 56 -42.02 15.90 16.32
N ILE A 57 -43.35 15.71 16.29
CA ILE A 57 -44.21 15.87 17.47
C ILE A 57 -43.80 14.89 18.58
N ALA A 58 -43.57 13.62 18.28
CA ALA A 58 -43.18 12.62 19.27
C ALA A 58 -41.81 12.95 19.90
N THR A 59 -40.81 13.35 19.10
CA THR A 59 -39.49 13.74 19.61
C THR A 59 -39.53 14.98 20.48
N PHE A 60 -40.41 15.94 20.16
CA PHE A 60 -40.60 17.13 20.98
C PHE A 60 -41.30 16.81 22.31
N LEU A 61 -42.26 15.88 22.31
CA LEU A 61 -42.95 15.43 23.53
C LEU A 61 -42.07 14.52 24.42
N ASP A 62 -41.12 13.79 23.82
CA ASP A 62 -40.18 12.92 24.52
C ASP A 62 -38.92 13.67 25.02
N ALA A 63 -38.75 14.94 24.62
CA ALA A 63 -37.67 15.77 25.12
C ALA A 63 -37.88 16.14 26.60
N PRO A 64 -36.85 16.02 27.46
CA PRO A 64 -36.97 16.39 28.86
C PRO A 64 -37.24 17.89 28.99
N SER A 65 -38.19 18.28 29.85
CA SER A 65 -38.66 19.66 30.05
C SER A 65 -37.58 20.69 30.45
N LYS A 66 -36.33 20.27 30.65
CA LYS A 66 -35.18 21.09 31.07
C LYS A 66 -34.43 21.79 29.93
N LEU A 67 -34.83 21.64 28.66
CA LEU A 67 -34.28 22.44 27.55
C LEU A 67 -35.04 23.76 27.30
N ASN A 68 -36.10 24.04 28.05
CA ASN A 68 -36.88 25.28 27.93
C ASN A 68 -36.50 26.40 28.90
N GLU A 69 -35.51 26.19 29.78
CA GLU A 69 -34.94 27.25 30.61
C GLU A 69 -33.66 27.78 29.94
N PHE A 70 -33.82 28.55 28.86
CA PHE A 70 -32.80 29.50 28.43
C PHE A 70 -33.35 30.91 28.68
N GLU A 71 -32.75 31.59 29.64
CA GLU A 71 -33.10 32.96 30.02
C GLU A 71 -33.00 33.91 28.82
N GLY A 72 -34.05 34.71 28.61
CA GLY A 72 -33.93 36.00 27.92
C GLY A 72 -34.73 36.20 26.63
N ALA A 73 -36.04 36.00 26.61
CA ALA A 73 -36.96 36.67 25.66
C ALA A 73 -38.43 36.55 26.12
N PRO A 74 -39.31 37.55 25.86
CA PRO A 74 -40.66 37.59 26.41
C PRO A 74 -41.55 36.44 25.92
N GLU A 75 -42.37 35.94 26.83
CA GLU A 75 -42.83 34.56 26.96
C GLU A 75 -44.08 34.15 26.13
N GLN A 76 -44.61 34.96 25.21
CA GLN A 76 -46.00 34.72 24.76
C GLN A 76 -46.24 34.29 23.31
N GLU A 77 -45.25 34.29 22.41
CA GLU A 77 -45.57 34.06 20.98
C GLU A 77 -44.72 33.04 20.20
N ARG A 78 -43.58 32.55 20.72
CA ARG A 78 -42.64 31.74 19.90
C ARG A 78 -42.75 30.23 20.06
N GLN A 79 -42.98 29.70 21.27
CA GLN A 79 -42.96 28.25 21.50
C GLN A 79 -44.26 27.54 21.12
N VAL A 80 -45.40 28.21 21.22
CA VAL A 80 -46.70 27.67 20.81
C VAL A 80 -46.90 27.73 19.28
N SER A 81 -46.18 28.60 18.57
CA SER A 81 -46.32 28.80 17.12
C SER A 81 -45.61 27.76 16.25
N LEU A 82 -44.51 27.17 16.72
CA LEU A 82 -43.75 26.19 15.91
C LEU A 82 -44.47 24.84 15.82
N LEU A 83 -44.93 24.27 16.94
CA LEU A 83 -45.72 23.02 16.91
C LEU A 83 -47.15 23.22 16.41
N ASN A 84 -47.77 24.39 16.58
CA ASN A 84 -49.15 24.58 16.12
C ASN A 84 -49.29 24.33 14.62
N ARG A 85 -48.29 24.71 13.81
CA ARG A 85 -48.31 24.45 12.36
C ARG A 85 -48.27 22.95 12.06
N ASP A 86 -47.45 22.19 12.77
CA ASP A 86 -47.30 20.74 12.55
C ASP A 86 -48.48 19.94 13.12
N ILE A 87 -49.04 20.38 14.25
CA ILE A 87 -50.27 19.84 14.85
C ILE A 87 -51.47 20.10 13.93
N GLN A 88 -51.60 21.30 13.38
CA GLN A 88 -52.66 21.61 12.40
C GLN A 88 -52.49 20.78 11.12
N ASN A 89 -51.27 20.66 10.57
CA ASN A 89 -50.98 19.77 9.45
C ASN A 89 -51.33 18.30 9.76
N PHE A 90 -51.07 17.83 10.98
CA PHE A 90 -51.42 16.48 11.40
C PHE A 90 -52.94 16.28 11.45
N HIS A 91 -53.67 17.20 12.07
CA HIS A 91 -55.14 17.16 12.13
C HIS A 91 -55.79 17.27 10.75
N GLU A 92 -55.24 18.09 9.86
CA GLU A 92 -55.71 18.21 8.49
C GLU A 92 -55.52 16.91 7.71
N ASN A 93 -54.50 16.10 7.97
CA ASN A 93 -54.24 14.88 7.20
C ASN A 93 -54.69 13.58 7.91
N ILE A 94 -55.14 13.65 9.17
CA ILE A 94 -55.54 12.48 9.99
C ILE A 94 -56.68 11.66 9.37
N HIS A 95 -57.58 12.32 8.63
CA HIS A 95 -58.75 11.69 8.03
C HIS A 95 -58.41 10.69 6.91
N VAL A 96 -57.24 10.85 6.27
CA VAL A 96 -56.72 9.87 5.29
C VAL A 96 -56.13 8.65 6.01
N PHE A 97 -55.53 8.85 7.18
CA PHE A 97 -54.88 7.80 7.96
C PHE A 97 -55.86 6.84 8.65
N ILE A 98 -56.96 7.36 9.20
CA ILE A 98 -57.95 6.58 9.96
C ILE A 98 -58.49 5.36 9.17
N PRO A 99 -58.95 5.48 7.91
CA PRO A 99 -59.44 4.33 7.16
C PRO A 99 -58.34 3.30 6.85
N LEU A 100 -57.14 3.74 6.49
CA LEU A 100 -55.98 2.86 6.24
C LEU A 100 -55.53 2.11 7.49
N LEU A 101 -55.52 2.78 8.64
CA LEU A 101 -55.21 2.15 9.92
C LEU A 101 -56.30 1.13 10.31
N SER A 102 -57.57 1.49 10.11
CA SER A 102 -58.70 0.61 10.37
C SER A 102 -58.64 -0.65 9.49
N ASP A 103 -58.35 -0.50 8.19
CA ASP A 103 -58.26 -1.61 7.25
C ASP A 103 -57.05 -2.51 7.53
N THR A 104 -55.90 -1.92 7.87
CA THR A 104 -54.71 -2.69 8.25
C THR A 104 -54.92 -3.44 9.56
N ILE A 105 -55.47 -2.80 10.60
CA ILE A 105 -55.79 -3.47 11.87
C ILE A 105 -56.84 -4.55 11.65
N SER A 106 -57.86 -4.30 10.83
CA SER A 106 -58.89 -5.29 10.50
C SER A 106 -58.28 -6.47 9.77
N SER A 107 -57.43 -6.23 8.77
CA SER A 107 -56.68 -7.24 8.02
C SER A 107 -55.79 -8.09 8.93
N TRP A 108 -55.05 -7.45 9.84
CA TRP A 108 -54.22 -8.11 10.85
C TRP A 108 -55.08 -8.95 11.80
N LEU A 109 -56.21 -8.44 12.27
CA LEU A 109 -57.14 -9.19 13.11
C LEU A 109 -57.72 -10.40 12.39
N THR A 110 -58.10 -10.28 11.11
CA THR A 110 -58.52 -11.43 10.29
C THR A 110 -57.39 -12.44 10.07
N SER A 111 -56.15 -11.98 9.89
CA SER A 111 -54.98 -12.85 9.72
C SER A 111 -54.62 -13.58 11.02
N LEU A 112 -54.66 -12.89 12.16
CA LEU A 112 -54.48 -13.51 13.47
C LEU A 112 -55.60 -14.49 13.79
N ARG A 113 -56.84 -14.19 13.38
CA ARG A 113 -57.98 -15.10 13.49
C ARG A 113 -57.78 -16.35 12.64
N SER A 114 -57.35 -16.22 11.38
CA SER A 114 -57.09 -17.38 10.51
C SER A 114 -55.93 -18.24 11.01
N VAL A 115 -54.88 -17.63 11.57
CA VAL A 115 -53.77 -18.34 12.23
C VAL A 115 -54.25 -19.05 13.50
N ALA A 116 -55.10 -18.42 14.30
CA ALA A 116 -55.69 -19.03 15.49
C ALA A 116 -56.60 -20.22 15.13
N ASP A 117 -57.39 -20.11 14.06
CA ASP A 117 -58.24 -21.19 13.55
C ASP A 117 -57.40 -22.35 12.97
N ALA A 118 -56.28 -22.04 12.30
CA ALA A 118 -55.31 -23.05 11.82
C ALA A 118 -54.58 -23.78 12.98
N ALA A 119 -54.25 -23.06 14.06
CA ALA A 119 -53.67 -23.64 15.26
C ALA A 119 -54.67 -24.53 16.01
N GLY A 120 -55.96 -24.19 15.98
CA GLY A 120 -57.06 -25.00 16.53
C GLY A 120 -57.27 -26.34 15.79
N SER A 121 -56.98 -26.38 14.48
CA SER A 121 -57.01 -27.63 13.69
C SER A 121 -55.77 -28.51 13.85
N SER A 122 -54.68 -27.99 14.43
CA SER A 122 -53.37 -28.66 14.47
C SER A 122 -53.09 -29.42 15.78
N THR A 123 -54.04 -29.48 16.73
CA THR A 123 -53.87 -30.22 18.00
C THR A 123 -54.42 -31.65 17.97
N ALA A 124 -54.84 -32.15 16.80
CA ALA A 124 -55.06 -33.58 16.58
C ALA A 124 -54.04 -34.10 15.56
N THR A 125 -53.02 -34.81 16.07
CA THR A 125 -51.97 -35.58 15.36
C THR A 125 -50.58 -34.92 15.32
N THR A 126 -49.86 -35.02 16.44
CA THR A 126 -48.38 -35.05 16.40
C THR A 126 -47.92 -36.29 17.15
N ASN A 127 -47.66 -37.37 16.40
CA ASN A 127 -46.73 -38.42 16.81
C ASN A 127 -45.94 -38.85 15.56
N ASN A 128 -44.64 -38.58 15.62
CA ASN A 128 -43.51 -39.25 14.96
C ASN A 128 -43.61 -39.57 13.45
N ASN A 129 -42.81 -38.88 12.63
CA ASN A 129 -41.53 -39.42 12.16
C ASN A 129 -40.84 -38.51 11.14
N ILE A 130 -39.53 -38.43 11.29
CA ILE A 130 -38.57 -37.92 10.32
C ILE A 130 -38.56 -38.86 9.10
N ARG A 131 -38.92 -38.35 7.91
CA ARG A 131 -38.19 -38.65 6.68
C ARG A 131 -38.51 -37.67 5.55
N SER A 132 -37.43 -37.22 4.92
CA SER A 132 -37.37 -36.56 3.61
C SER A 132 -38.10 -37.32 2.52
N ASN A 133 -38.89 -36.61 1.69
CA ASN A 133 -38.73 -36.54 0.22
C ASN A 133 -39.86 -35.72 -0.43
N VAL A 134 -39.44 -34.66 -1.16
CA VAL A 134 -39.87 -34.15 -2.48
C VAL A 134 -41.38 -34.17 -2.87
N PRO A 135 -41.91 -33.08 -3.47
CA PRO A 135 -43.34 -32.84 -3.64
C PRO A 135 -43.88 -33.48 -4.92
N ALA A 136 -45.14 -33.93 -4.87
CA ALA A 136 -45.92 -34.23 -6.06
C ALA A 136 -47.35 -33.72 -5.89
N ALA A 137 -47.70 -32.78 -6.76
CA ALA A 137 -49.07 -32.45 -7.08
C ALA A 137 -49.81 -33.72 -7.52
N ASN A 138 -51.03 -33.93 -7.01
CA ASN A 138 -52.21 -34.00 -7.84
C ASN A 138 -53.48 -34.19 -7.00
N GLN A 139 -54.49 -33.46 -7.46
CA GLN A 139 -55.91 -33.65 -7.29
C GLN A 139 -56.32 -35.12 -7.09
N SER A 140 -57.28 -35.36 -6.19
CA SER A 140 -58.59 -35.95 -6.53
C SER A 140 -59.40 -36.20 -5.27
N ARG A 141 -60.56 -35.54 -5.19
CA ARG A 141 -61.67 -35.93 -4.33
C ARG A 141 -62.01 -37.41 -4.59
N SER A 142 -62.19 -38.19 -3.54
CA SER A 142 -63.20 -39.25 -3.56
C SER A 142 -63.84 -39.41 -2.18
N ARG A 143 -65.17 -39.33 -2.20
CA ARG A 143 -66.05 -39.64 -1.08
C ARG A 143 -65.98 -41.15 -0.84
N ILE A 144 -65.61 -41.58 0.35
CA ILE A 144 -65.97 -42.90 0.84
C ILE A 144 -66.62 -42.74 2.22
N ARG A 145 -67.93 -42.91 2.22
CA ARG A 145 -68.71 -43.22 3.43
C ARG A 145 -68.28 -44.60 3.90
N SER A 146 -67.66 -44.68 5.06
CA SER A 146 -67.68 -45.88 5.89
C SER A 146 -68.24 -45.50 7.24
N ARG A 147 -69.55 -45.76 7.38
CA ARG A 147 -70.23 -45.88 8.66
C ARG A 147 -69.46 -46.86 9.51
N LEU A 148 -69.03 -46.49 10.71
CA LEU A 148 -68.86 -47.40 11.83
C LEU A 148 -68.88 -46.63 13.15
N SER A 149 -69.79 -47.09 14.01
CA SER A 149 -69.74 -47.06 15.47
C SER A 149 -69.94 -45.74 16.20
N LEU A 150 -71.18 -45.60 16.68
CA LEU A 150 -71.59 -44.87 17.88
C LEU A 150 -70.59 -45.11 19.03
N ASN A 151 -69.89 -44.05 19.42
CA ASN A 151 -69.42 -43.81 20.78
C ASN A 151 -69.31 -42.29 20.95
N ALA A 152 -70.48 -41.66 21.11
CA ALA A 152 -70.60 -40.26 21.46
C ALA A 152 -70.13 -40.05 22.92
N ARG A 153 -68.81 -40.00 23.14
CA ARG A 153 -68.28 -39.22 24.27
C ARG A 153 -68.58 -37.77 23.94
N LYS A 154 -69.47 -37.14 24.71
CA LYS A 154 -69.62 -35.68 24.78
C LYS A 154 -68.25 -35.09 25.14
N ILE A 155 -67.45 -34.76 24.13
CA ILE A 155 -66.33 -33.85 24.29
C ILE A 155 -66.99 -32.48 24.39
N GLN A 156 -67.18 -32.00 25.61
CA GLN A 156 -67.49 -30.59 25.82
C GLN A 156 -66.33 -29.79 25.22
N PRO A 157 -66.58 -28.72 24.43
CA PRO A 157 -65.50 -27.83 24.05
C PRO A 157 -64.81 -27.35 25.35
N PRO A 158 -63.47 -27.33 25.42
CA PRO A 158 -62.78 -26.84 26.61
C PRO A 158 -63.35 -25.47 26.96
N ARG A 159 -63.83 -25.32 28.19
CA ARG A 159 -64.45 -24.07 28.62
C ARG A 159 -63.42 -22.95 28.44
N LEU A 160 -63.78 -21.93 27.66
CA LEU A 160 -62.91 -20.80 27.29
C LEU A 160 -62.15 -20.24 28.50
N SER A 161 -62.79 -20.22 29.67
CA SER A 161 -62.21 -19.79 30.95
C SER A 161 -60.93 -20.53 31.32
N THR A 162 -60.86 -21.85 31.14
CA THR A 162 -59.68 -22.65 31.53
C THR A 162 -58.48 -22.39 30.62
N LEU A 163 -58.72 -22.20 29.32
CA LEU A 163 -57.67 -21.82 28.36
C LEU A 163 -57.21 -20.38 28.58
N LEU A 164 -58.13 -19.50 28.97
CA LEU A 164 -57.85 -18.10 29.26
C LEU A 164 -57.05 -17.96 30.56
N GLU A 165 -57.41 -18.71 31.61
CA GLU A 165 -56.64 -18.82 32.85
C GLU A 165 -55.24 -19.37 32.60
N GLN A 166 -55.09 -20.46 31.83
CA GLN A 166 -53.77 -20.99 31.46
C GLN A 166 -52.91 -19.98 30.68
N ARG A 167 -53.52 -19.20 29.78
CA ARG A 167 -52.81 -18.14 29.04
C ARG A 167 -52.44 -16.96 29.95
N ILE A 168 -53.31 -16.55 30.88
CA ILE A 168 -53.00 -15.52 31.86
C ILE A 168 -51.86 -15.98 32.76
N SER A 169 -51.90 -17.20 33.29
CA SER A 169 -50.80 -17.74 34.12
C SER A 169 -49.48 -17.76 33.36
N ARG A 170 -49.48 -18.17 32.09
CA ARG A 170 -48.28 -18.16 31.24
C ARG A 170 -47.79 -16.74 30.93
N LEU A 171 -48.70 -15.80 30.70
CA LEU A 171 -48.33 -14.39 30.50
C LEU A 171 -47.75 -13.78 31.78
N CYS A 172 -48.31 -14.11 32.95
CA CYS A 172 -47.76 -13.70 34.24
C CYS A 172 -46.38 -14.30 34.49
N GLU A 173 -46.17 -15.59 34.16
CA GLU A 173 -44.85 -16.23 34.24
C GLU A 173 -43.84 -15.51 33.35
N LEU A 174 -44.17 -15.26 32.08
CA LEU A 174 -43.32 -14.50 31.16
C LEU A 174 -42.99 -13.08 31.67
N GLN A 175 -43.98 -12.38 32.23
CA GLN A 175 -43.82 -11.01 32.72
C GLN A 175 -43.04 -10.92 34.02
N ILE A 176 -43.21 -11.88 34.92
CA ILE A 176 -42.66 -11.82 36.29
C ILE A 176 -41.28 -12.51 36.37
N SER A 177 -41.06 -13.61 35.65
CA SER A 177 -39.81 -14.39 35.75
C SER A 177 -38.90 -14.21 34.54
N GLU A 178 -39.39 -14.50 33.33
CA GLU A 178 -38.53 -14.60 32.14
C GLU A 178 -38.04 -13.23 31.63
N LEU A 179 -38.91 -12.22 31.56
CA LEU A 179 -38.54 -10.90 31.07
C LEU A 179 -37.57 -10.17 32.02
N PRO A 180 -37.76 -10.19 33.35
CA PRO A 180 -36.78 -9.61 34.28
C PRO A 180 -35.47 -10.42 34.36
N ALA A 181 -35.51 -11.74 34.18
CA ALA A 181 -34.31 -12.56 34.12
C ALA A 181 -33.48 -12.25 32.86
N SER A 182 -34.10 -12.19 31.68
CA SER A 182 -33.41 -11.84 30.43
C SER A 182 -32.86 -10.42 30.46
N ARG A 183 -33.59 -9.45 31.02
CA ARG A 183 -33.09 -8.07 31.25
C ARG A 183 -31.89 -8.02 32.18
N ARG A 184 -31.90 -8.79 33.28
CA ARG A 184 -30.74 -8.88 34.19
C ARG A 184 -29.52 -9.47 33.49
N ILE A 185 -29.69 -10.55 32.73
CA ILE A 185 -28.59 -11.15 31.95
C ILE A 185 -28.04 -10.15 30.93
N MET A 186 -28.92 -9.46 30.20
CA MET A 186 -28.52 -8.43 29.25
C MET A 186 -27.75 -7.28 29.93
N ALA A 187 -28.22 -6.79 31.08
CA ALA A 187 -27.54 -5.74 31.83
C ALA A 187 -26.15 -6.19 32.32
N VAL A 188 -26.02 -7.43 32.82
CA VAL A 188 -24.74 -7.99 33.28
C VAL A 188 -23.77 -8.16 32.11
N THR A 189 -24.23 -8.71 30.98
CA THR A 189 -23.38 -8.87 29.79
C THR A 189 -22.95 -7.52 29.22
N ALA A 190 -23.85 -6.53 29.15
CA ALA A 190 -23.51 -5.16 28.75
C ALA A 190 -22.48 -4.52 29.69
N ALA A 191 -22.63 -4.69 31.01
CA ALA A 191 -21.65 -4.22 31.98
C ALA A 191 -20.28 -4.89 31.80
N SER A 192 -20.26 -6.21 31.56
CA SER A 192 -19.01 -6.95 31.30
C SER A 192 -18.33 -6.50 30.00
N LEU A 193 -19.10 -6.20 28.95
CA LEU A 193 -18.56 -5.68 27.69
C LEU A 193 -17.96 -4.29 27.88
N LEU A 194 -18.61 -3.40 28.63
CA LEU A 194 -18.08 -2.08 28.95
C LEU A 194 -16.81 -2.17 29.79
N ALA A 195 -16.75 -3.09 30.76
CA ALA A 195 -15.55 -3.34 31.55
C ALA A 195 -14.39 -3.84 30.67
N ALA A 196 -14.63 -4.84 29.81
CA ALA A 196 -13.63 -5.35 28.88
C ALA A 196 -13.16 -4.28 27.88
N ARG A 197 -14.07 -3.42 27.41
CA ARG A 197 -13.73 -2.28 26.55
C ARG A 197 -12.88 -1.25 27.29
N GLY A 198 -13.14 -1.01 28.58
CA GLY A 198 -12.32 -0.15 29.43
C GLY A 198 -10.89 -0.69 29.56
N GLU A 199 -10.75 -1.98 29.88
CA GLU A 199 -9.46 -2.65 29.99
C GLU A 199 -8.68 -2.63 28.65
N ALA A 200 -9.35 -2.86 27.53
CA ALA A 200 -8.74 -2.75 26.21
C ALA A 200 -8.22 -1.34 25.91
N MET A 201 -8.97 -0.30 26.29
CA MET A 201 -8.53 1.09 26.14
C MET A 201 -7.32 1.41 27.02
N GLU A 202 -7.32 0.95 28.28
CA GLU A 202 -6.18 1.15 29.19
C GLU A 202 -4.90 0.53 28.62
N ARG A 203 -4.98 -0.73 28.15
CA ARG A 203 -3.84 -1.40 27.51
C ARG A 203 -3.37 -0.67 26.26
N MET A 204 -4.29 -0.18 25.43
CA MET A 204 -3.97 0.62 24.24
C MET A 204 -3.22 1.89 24.63
N ILE A 205 -3.67 2.60 25.68
CA ILE A 205 -3.02 3.83 26.17
C ILE A 205 -1.61 3.51 26.64
N VAL A 206 -1.42 2.47 27.47
CA VAL A 206 -0.09 2.07 27.96
C VAL A 206 0.85 1.69 26.82
N LEU A 207 0.37 0.99 25.78
CA LEU A 207 1.17 0.66 24.60
C LEU A 207 1.56 1.91 23.81
N LEU A 208 0.65 2.85 23.61
CA LEU A 208 0.94 4.12 22.95
C LEU A 208 1.93 4.96 23.76
N GLU A 209 1.79 4.98 25.09
CA GLU A 209 2.72 5.63 26.01
C GLU A 209 4.09 4.99 26.00
N ARG A 210 4.21 3.67 25.81
CA ARG A 210 5.53 3.02 25.74
C ARG A 210 6.18 3.17 24.37
N ALA A 211 5.43 2.92 23.30
CA ALA A 211 5.98 2.84 21.94
C ALA A 211 6.16 4.21 21.28
N LYS A 212 5.15 5.08 21.36
CA LYS A 212 5.11 6.35 20.61
C LYS A 212 5.42 7.56 21.47
N HIS A 213 4.91 7.56 22.70
CA HIS A 213 5.03 8.70 23.61
C HIS A 213 5.96 8.43 24.78
N GLY A 214 6.76 7.35 24.72
CA GLY A 214 7.62 6.94 25.83
C GLY A 214 8.78 7.89 26.02
N ALA A 215 9.33 7.95 27.24
CA ALA A 215 10.54 8.74 27.50
C ALA A 215 11.69 8.33 26.55
N LEU A 216 11.88 7.03 26.34
CA LEU A 216 12.88 6.50 25.39
C LEU A 216 12.56 6.87 23.93
N SER A 217 11.31 6.73 23.50
CA SER A 217 10.87 7.09 22.14
C SER A 217 11.03 8.59 21.86
N ARG A 218 10.71 9.45 22.85
CA ARG A 218 10.96 10.89 22.77
C ARG A 218 12.45 11.24 22.77
N ALA A 219 13.26 10.58 23.60
CA ALA A 219 14.70 10.81 23.66
C ALA A 219 15.39 10.40 22.35
N THR A 220 15.05 9.23 21.81
CA THR A 220 15.59 8.75 20.52
C THR A 220 15.14 9.64 19.36
N LYS A 221 13.88 10.08 19.35
CA LYS A 221 13.41 11.07 18.37
C LYS A 221 14.17 12.40 18.47
N ALA A 222 14.30 12.96 19.66
CA ALA A 222 15.04 14.21 19.86
C ALA A 222 16.52 14.07 19.47
N HIS A 223 17.12 12.89 19.72
CA HIS A 223 18.48 12.58 19.29
C HIS A 223 18.60 12.49 17.77
N ALA A 224 17.66 11.84 17.09
CA ALA A 224 17.61 11.78 15.63
C ALA A 224 17.43 13.18 15.02
N ASP A 225 16.53 13.99 15.58
CA ASP A 225 16.30 15.38 15.14
C ASP A 225 17.57 16.22 15.35
N TYR A 226 18.27 16.07 16.49
CA TYR A 226 19.56 16.72 16.73
C TYR A 226 20.61 16.30 15.68
N LEU A 227 20.80 15.01 15.46
CA LEU A 227 21.76 14.51 14.46
C LEU A 227 21.42 15.00 13.05
N ALA A 228 20.14 15.09 12.69
CA ALA A 228 19.71 15.66 11.41
C ALA A 228 20.14 17.14 11.29
N THR A 229 19.90 17.95 12.32
CA THR A 229 20.35 19.37 12.31
C THR A 229 21.89 19.50 12.26
N VAL A 230 22.62 18.59 12.91
CA VAL A 230 24.08 18.56 12.84
C VAL A 230 24.55 18.20 11.43
N ALA A 231 23.92 17.23 10.77
CA ALA A 231 24.23 16.87 9.39
C ALA A 231 23.97 18.03 8.42
N GLU A 232 22.84 18.72 8.57
CA GLU A 232 22.53 19.93 7.78
C GLU A 232 23.57 21.04 8.02
N CYS A 233 23.96 21.27 9.28
CA CYS A 233 24.99 22.23 9.62
C CYS A 233 26.33 21.87 8.97
N MET A 234 26.73 20.60 9.01
CA MET A 234 27.97 20.14 8.41
C MET A 234 27.94 20.26 6.89
N ASN A 235 26.82 19.94 6.23
CA ASN A 235 26.64 20.15 4.80
C ASN A 235 26.79 21.64 4.42
N ASN A 236 26.16 22.54 5.17
CA ASN A 236 26.30 23.98 4.93
C ASN A 236 27.75 24.44 5.16
N LYS A 237 28.44 23.91 6.18
CA LYS A 237 29.85 24.20 6.43
C LYS A 237 30.73 23.75 5.25
N VAL A 238 30.49 22.56 4.71
CA VAL A 238 31.20 22.06 3.52
C VAL A 238 30.94 22.94 2.29
N GLN A 239 29.73 23.46 2.12
CA GLN A 239 29.44 24.41 1.03
C GLN A 239 30.20 25.73 1.20
N VAL A 240 30.29 26.24 2.43
CA VAL A 240 31.07 27.46 2.72
C VAL A 240 32.55 27.21 2.45
N THR A 241 33.14 26.13 2.96
CA THR A 241 34.56 25.82 2.73
C THR A 241 34.84 25.57 1.24
N LYS A 242 33.90 24.99 0.50
CA LYS A 242 33.97 24.89 -0.97
C LYS A 242 34.04 26.27 -1.61
N LEU A 243 33.18 27.21 -1.21
CA LEU A 243 33.21 28.56 -1.78
C LEU A 243 34.48 29.31 -1.39
N GLU A 244 34.96 29.15 -0.16
CA GLU A 244 36.23 29.70 0.29
C GLU A 244 37.40 29.16 -0.54
N THR A 245 37.52 27.84 -0.69
CA THR A 245 38.58 27.22 -1.51
C THR A 245 38.48 27.58 -2.99
N LEU A 246 37.26 27.70 -3.55
CA LEU A 246 37.10 28.20 -4.91
C LEU A 246 37.54 29.66 -5.02
N SER A 247 37.27 30.49 -4.01
CA SER A 247 37.72 31.88 -4.00
C SER A 247 39.24 32.03 -3.87
N THR A 248 39.92 31.09 -3.18
CA THR A 248 41.39 31.10 -3.08
C THR A 248 42.05 30.61 -4.37
N ILE A 249 41.48 29.60 -5.04
CA ILE A 249 42.00 29.07 -6.30
C ILE A 249 41.72 30.04 -7.45
N TYR A 250 40.48 30.56 -7.55
CA TYR A 250 40.04 31.46 -8.62
C TYR A 250 40.13 32.92 -8.18
N THR A 251 41.36 33.42 -8.09
CA THR A 251 41.61 34.85 -7.93
C THR A 251 41.16 35.63 -9.19
N PRO A 252 40.79 36.93 -9.07
CA PRO A 252 40.41 37.73 -10.24
C PRO A 252 41.54 37.82 -11.28
N GLU A 253 42.80 37.75 -10.84
CA GLU A 253 43.96 37.69 -11.72
C GLU A 253 44.01 36.36 -12.50
N SER A 254 43.83 35.23 -11.82
CA SER A 254 43.82 33.91 -12.48
C SER A 254 42.67 33.77 -13.49
N THR A 255 41.48 34.28 -13.16
CA THR A 255 40.33 34.26 -14.08
C THR A 255 40.54 35.17 -15.29
N MET A 256 41.18 36.33 -15.10
CA MET A 256 41.57 37.21 -16.21
C MET A 256 42.66 36.57 -17.08
N ALA A 257 43.66 35.91 -16.47
CA ALA A 257 44.68 35.17 -17.20
C ALA A 257 44.07 34.02 -18.03
N LEU A 258 43.16 33.25 -17.45
CA LEU A 258 42.41 32.19 -18.16
C LEU A 258 41.58 32.76 -19.31
N LYS A 259 40.92 33.90 -19.12
CA LYS A 259 40.15 34.58 -20.16
C LYS A 259 41.05 35.02 -21.31
N ASN A 260 42.21 35.59 -21.00
CA ASN A 260 43.20 36.02 -21.99
C ASN A 260 43.83 34.82 -22.72
N TYR A 261 44.09 33.72 -22.02
CA TYR A 261 44.56 32.49 -22.64
C TYR A 261 43.52 31.89 -23.59
N ARG A 262 42.24 31.94 -23.21
CA ARG A 262 41.13 31.51 -24.08
C ARG A 262 41.05 32.35 -25.35
N THR A 263 41.18 33.67 -25.26
CA THR A 263 41.19 34.54 -26.44
C THR A 263 42.41 34.28 -27.32
N TYR A 264 43.58 34.08 -26.70
CA TYR A 264 44.79 33.71 -27.42
C TYR A 264 44.63 32.38 -28.18
N LEU A 265 44.11 31.34 -27.54
CA LEU A 265 43.85 30.05 -28.21
C LEU A 265 42.90 30.20 -29.40
N TYR A 266 41.87 31.03 -29.26
CA TYR A 266 40.95 31.31 -30.36
C TYR A 266 41.64 32.02 -31.53
N GLU A 267 42.47 33.02 -31.25
CA GLU A 267 43.28 33.73 -32.27
C GLU A 267 44.27 32.78 -32.96
N VAL A 268 44.94 31.92 -32.19
CA VAL A 268 45.87 30.92 -32.75
C VAL A 268 45.14 29.90 -33.62
N GLN A 269 43.98 29.39 -33.17
CA GLN A 269 43.16 28.48 -33.97
C GLN A 269 42.72 29.14 -35.28
N LYS A 270 42.24 30.39 -35.20
CA LYS A 270 41.85 31.15 -36.38
C LYS A 270 43.03 31.35 -37.34
N SER A 271 44.19 31.73 -36.82
CA SER A 271 45.41 31.90 -37.62
C SER A 271 45.88 30.59 -38.25
N LEU A 272 45.75 29.47 -37.55
CA LEU A 272 46.06 28.15 -38.10
C LEU A 272 45.08 27.75 -39.21
N GLU A 273 43.78 28.04 -39.05
CA GLU A 273 42.80 27.77 -40.10
C GLU A 273 43.04 28.66 -41.32
N GLU A 274 43.34 29.95 -41.13
CA GLU A 274 43.74 30.86 -42.20
C GLU A 274 45.02 30.39 -42.91
N LYS A 275 46.04 29.94 -42.17
CA LYS A 275 47.26 29.37 -42.77
C LYS A 275 46.98 28.09 -43.53
N LYS A 276 46.09 27.23 -43.01
CA LYS A 276 45.68 26.00 -43.66
C LYS A 276 44.91 26.30 -44.94
N THR A 277 44.00 27.27 -44.94
CA THR A 277 43.26 27.66 -46.16
C THR A 277 44.22 28.22 -47.21
N ILE A 278 45.14 29.11 -46.83
CA ILE A 278 46.18 29.63 -47.73
C ILE A 278 47.03 28.49 -48.28
N ALA A 279 47.56 27.61 -47.42
CA ALA A 279 48.36 26.47 -47.85
C ALA A 279 47.59 25.55 -48.82
N SER A 280 46.32 25.27 -48.53
CA SER A 280 45.46 24.47 -49.40
C SER A 280 45.20 25.15 -50.75
N GLN A 281 44.97 26.46 -50.77
CA GLN A 281 44.78 27.23 -51.98
C GLN A 281 46.07 27.25 -52.82
N THR A 282 47.23 27.47 -52.19
CA THR A 282 48.51 27.39 -52.91
C THR A 282 48.77 26.01 -53.49
N LEU A 283 48.40 24.94 -52.78
CA LEU A 283 48.50 23.57 -53.27
C LEU A 283 47.58 23.36 -54.49
N GLU A 284 46.34 23.84 -54.43
CA GLU A 284 45.39 23.80 -55.54
C GLU A 284 45.89 24.61 -56.75
N GLU A 285 46.51 25.77 -56.54
CA GLU A 285 47.15 26.56 -57.59
C GLU A 285 48.31 25.78 -58.24
N PHE A 286 49.16 25.11 -57.45
CA PHE A 286 50.24 24.25 -57.99
C PHE A 286 49.69 23.06 -58.78
N ASP A 287 48.60 22.44 -58.32
CA ASP A 287 47.91 21.37 -59.04
C ASP A 287 47.30 21.88 -60.36
N GLN A 288 46.75 23.10 -60.35
CA GLN A 288 46.09 23.72 -61.51
C GLN A 288 47.09 24.16 -62.60
N VAL A 289 48.31 24.60 -62.24
CA VAL A 289 49.40 24.90 -63.19
C VAL A 289 49.82 23.66 -64.01
N GLY A 290 49.50 22.46 -63.53
CA GLY A 290 49.69 21.20 -64.24
C GLY A 290 48.59 20.82 -65.25
N ILE A 291 47.45 21.52 -65.28
CA ILE A 291 46.29 21.18 -66.13
C ILE A 291 46.21 22.14 -67.31
N ASN A 292 46.82 21.76 -68.43
CA ASN A 292 46.67 22.48 -69.69
C ASN A 292 45.25 22.28 -70.22
N ARG A 293 44.40 23.30 -70.07
CA ARG A 293 42.98 23.27 -70.43
C ARG A 293 42.80 23.44 -71.95
N ASN A 294 43.01 22.36 -72.70
CA ASN A 294 42.48 22.23 -74.06
C ASN A 294 41.34 21.20 -74.10
N ASN A 295 40.28 21.59 -74.80
CA ASN A 295 38.95 21.02 -74.77
C ASN A 295 38.85 19.56 -75.22
N ASN A 296 37.89 18.87 -74.58
CA ASN A 296 37.18 17.67 -74.98
C ASN A 296 37.88 16.31 -74.77
N ASN A 297 37.37 15.56 -73.79
CA ASN A 297 37.56 14.12 -73.56
C ASN A 297 39.01 13.62 -73.44
N SER A 298 39.57 13.69 -72.23
CA SER A 298 40.46 12.64 -71.71
C SER A 298 40.82 12.91 -70.24
N LYS A 299 40.96 11.81 -69.48
CA LYS A 299 41.44 11.77 -68.10
C LYS A 299 42.59 12.76 -67.89
N ALA A 300 42.44 13.66 -66.92
CA ALA A 300 43.46 14.63 -66.53
C ALA A 300 44.78 13.91 -66.25
N ALA A 301 45.74 14.02 -67.18
CA ALA A 301 47.08 13.52 -66.98
C ALA A 301 47.78 14.46 -65.97
N PRO A 302 48.44 13.92 -64.92
CA PRO A 302 49.14 14.75 -63.96
C PRO A 302 50.24 15.54 -64.67
N GLY A 303 50.25 16.86 -64.46
CA GLY A 303 51.23 17.76 -65.07
C GLY A 303 52.68 17.42 -64.67
N PRO A 304 53.68 18.01 -65.36
CA PRO A 304 55.10 17.72 -65.12
C PRO A 304 55.51 17.86 -63.65
N MET A 305 54.97 18.86 -62.95
CA MET A 305 55.24 19.08 -61.52
C MET A 305 54.66 17.99 -60.60
N ALA A 306 53.47 17.46 -60.90
CA ALA A 306 52.90 16.33 -60.16
C ALA A 306 53.72 15.04 -60.37
N HIS A 307 54.33 14.86 -61.55
CA HIS A 307 55.22 13.73 -61.84
C HIS A 307 56.59 13.86 -61.13
N ILE A 308 57.09 15.09 -60.97
CA ILE A 308 58.30 15.39 -60.19
C ILE A 308 58.02 15.15 -58.70
N ALA A 309 56.90 15.65 -58.17
CA ALA A 309 56.50 15.45 -56.77
C ALA A 309 56.31 13.97 -56.41
N ARG A 310 55.68 13.17 -57.28
CA ARG A 310 55.59 11.71 -57.09
C ARG A 310 56.95 11.05 -57.04
N ARG A 311 57.84 11.37 -57.99
CA ARG A 311 59.18 10.80 -58.04
C ARG A 311 60.05 11.21 -56.85
N TYR A 312 59.90 12.43 -56.35
CA TYR A 312 60.52 12.87 -55.09
C TYR A 312 59.92 12.18 -53.87
N GLY A 313 58.61 11.92 -53.84
CA GLY A 313 57.96 11.18 -52.76
C GLY A 313 58.28 9.68 -52.76
N ASP A 314 58.51 9.08 -53.93
CA ASP A 314 59.07 7.72 -54.09
C ASP A 314 60.53 7.71 -53.61
N LEU A 315 61.37 8.64 -54.08
CA LEU A 315 62.77 8.77 -53.68
C LEU A 315 62.93 9.04 -52.17
N ALA A 316 62.06 9.86 -51.57
CA ALA A 316 62.08 10.14 -50.14
C ALA A 316 61.71 8.91 -49.30
N ARG A 317 60.72 8.11 -49.73
CA ARG A 317 60.39 6.83 -49.09
C ARG A 317 61.52 5.82 -49.25
N GLU A 318 62.18 5.76 -50.40
CA GLU A 318 63.37 4.94 -50.60
C GLU A 318 64.53 5.38 -49.69
N VAL A 319 64.74 6.69 -49.52
CA VAL A 319 65.76 7.24 -48.61
C VAL A 319 65.42 6.98 -47.14
N GLU A 320 64.14 7.00 -46.74
CA GLU A 320 63.67 6.69 -45.39
C GLU A 320 63.77 5.18 -45.09
N VAL A 321 63.44 4.33 -46.06
CA VAL A 321 63.67 2.87 -45.99
C VAL A 321 65.17 2.55 -45.94
N LEU A 322 66.01 3.31 -46.64
CA LEU A 322 67.46 3.16 -46.53
C LEU A 322 68.00 3.67 -45.17
N ALA A 323 67.48 4.80 -44.67
CA ALA A 323 67.84 5.36 -43.37
C ALA A 323 67.48 4.43 -42.20
N THR A 324 66.38 3.67 -42.32
CA THR A 324 65.98 2.65 -41.34
C THR A 324 66.76 1.33 -41.47
N SER A 325 67.50 1.13 -42.57
CA SER A 325 68.26 -0.11 -42.86
C SER A 325 69.77 -0.03 -42.59
N THR A 326 70.33 1.14 -42.26
CA THR A 326 71.73 1.30 -41.84
C THR A 326 71.90 1.15 -40.31
N PRO A 327 72.69 0.18 -39.81
CA PRO A 327 73.05 0.13 -38.40
C PRO A 327 74.37 0.89 -38.15
N GLN A 328 74.31 2.02 -37.44
CA GLN A 328 75.13 2.33 -36.25
C GLN A 328 75.29 3.84 -35.96
N SER A 329 75.16 4.15 -34.66
CA SER A 329 75.96 5.10 -33.87
C SER A 329 76.14 6.51 -34.43
N THR A 330 75.53 7.54 -33.85
CA THR A 330 75.95 8.12 -32.55
C THR A 330 75.05 9.30 -32.20
N THR A 331 74.98 9.63 -30.91
CA THR A 331 74.46 10.87 -30.31
C THR A 331 72.96 11.13 -30.40
N THR A 332 72.21 10.76 -29.35
CA THR A 332 71.53 11.77 -28.50
C THR A 332 71.27 11.18 -27.10
N ARG A 333 71.94 11.74 -26.09
CA ARG A 333 71.52 11.64 -24.69
C ARG A 333 70.27 12.51 -24.53
N ARG A 334 69.16 11.91 -24.11
CA ARG A 334 68.04 12.45 -23.32
C ARG A 334 66.76 11.74 -23.76
N ASN A 335 66.02 11.25 -22.76
CA ASN A 335 64.67 10.68 -22.83
C ASN A 335 64.62 9.15 -22.94
N GLU A 336 65.04 8.48 -21.86
CA GLU A 336 64.65 7.11 -21.51
C GLU A 336 63.95 7.05 -20.13
N GLU A 337 63.21 8.11 -19.76
CA GLU A 337 62.39 8.12 -18.54
C GLU A 337 60.87 8.06 -18.80
N GLU A 338 60.41 7.97 -20.05
CA GLU A 338 58.96 8.09 -20.37
C GLU A 338 58.28 6.78 -20.84
N LYS A 339 58.80 5.60 -20.46
CA LYS A 339 58.08 4.34 -20.75
C LYS A 339 58.21 3.27 -19.66
N LYS A 340 57.94 3.66 -18.42
CA LYS A 340 57.60 2.78 -17.29
C LYS A 340 56.57 3.43 -16.38
N MET A 341 55.43 3.87 -16.91
CA MET A 341 54.28 4.28 -16.10
C MET A 341 53.00 4.01 -16.88
N ALA A 342 52.62 2.73 -16.96
CA ALA A 342 51.30 2.30 -17.41
C ALA A 342 51.07 0.87 -16.92
N ASP A 343 51.15 0.64 -15.60
CA ASP A 343 50.48 -0.48 -14.91
C ASP A 343 50.60 -0.39 -13.38
N ASP A 344 50.39 0.80 -12.81
CA ASP A 344 50.08 0.92 -11.38
C ASP A 344 48.70 1.57 -11.30
N ASP A 345 47.68 0.79 -11.68
CA ASP A 345 46.32 1.02 -11.21
C ASP A 345 46.37 0.87 -9.68
N GLN A 346 46.61 1.99 -9.01
CA GLN A 346 46.68 2.12 -7.58
C GLN A 346 45.30 1.75 -7.01
N ILE A 347 45.10 0.47 -6.70
CA ILE A 347 43.92 -0.05 -6.02
C ILE A 347 43.76 0.81 -4.75
N SER A 348 42.66 1.56 -4.69
CA SER A 348 42.37 2.50 -3.60
C SER A 348 42.01 1.74 -2.32
N ILE A 349 43.03 1.22 -1.64
CA ILE A 349 42.92 0.52 -0.36
C ILE A 349 42.63 1.52 0.75
N TYR A 350 41.62 1.21 1.55
CA TYR A 350 41.16 2.04 2.65
C TYR A 350 42.07 1.95 3.87
N ASP A 351 42.48 0.73 4.22
CA ASP A 351 43.34 0.45 5.38
C ASP A 351 44.07 -0.88 5.21
N GLU A 352 45.12 -1.09 6.01
CA GLU A 352 45.87 -2.33 6.12
C GLU A 352 45.68 -2.91 7.53
N ILE A 353 45.18 -4.14 7.61
CA ILE A 353 44.74 -4.75 8.87
C ILE A 353 45.45 -6.09 9.03
N GLU A 354 46.03 -6.31 10.20
CA GLU A 354 46.66 -7.59 10.56
C GLU A 354 45.57 -8.63 10.81
N ILE A 355 45.80 -9.88 10.39
CA ILE A 355 44.80 -10.95 10.52
C ILE A 355 44.46 -11.26 11.99
N GLU A 356 45.35 -10.94 12.93
CA GLU A 356 45.13 -11.05 14.38
C GLU A 356 43.98 -10.16 14.88
N ASP A 357 43.73 -9.04 14.21
CA ASP A 357 42.65 -8.10 14.53
C ASP A 357 41.30 -8.48 13.87
N MET A 358 41.31 -9.50 13.01
CA MET A 358 40.10 -10.01 12.37
C MET A 358 39.44 -11.10 13.21
N THR A 359 38.10 -11.16 13.16
CA THR A 359 37.35 -12.23 13.81
C THR A 359 37.07 -13.36 12.81
N TYR A 360 37.45 -14.58 13.14
CA TYR A 360 37.18 -15.77 12.33
C TYR A 360 35.83 -16.41 12.68
N ASP A 361 34.99 -16.69 11.68
CA ASP A 361 33.76 -17.48 11.84
C ASP A 361 33.99 -18.92 11.33
N PRO A 362 34.02 -19.93 12.21
CA PRO A 362 34.29 -21.32 11.84
C PRO A 362 33.15 -21.96 11.03
N ASN A 363 31.93 -21.42 11.03
CA ASN A 363 30.82 -22.04 10.28
C ASN A 363 30.81 -21.63 8.81
N LEU A 364 31.33 -20.43 8.53
CA LEU A 364 31.35 -19.83 7.20
C LEU A 364 32.76 -19.81 6.61
N GLU A 365 33.78 -20.14 7.41
CA GLU A 365 35.19 -20.15 7.04
C GLU A 365 35.68 -18.79 6.49
N ILE A 366 35.15 -17.70 7.07
CA ILE A 366 35.48 -16.32 6.70
C ILE A 366 36.09 -15.56 7.87
N TYR A 367 37.03 -14.66 7.54
CA TYR A 367 37.50 -13.62 8.43
C TYR A 367 36.70 -12.34 8.20
N HIS A 368 36.30 -11.67 9.28
CA HIS A 368 35.56 -10.43 9.21
C HIS A 368 36.10 -9.32 10.12
N TYR A 369 35.94 -8.07 9.66
CA TYR A 369 36.37 -6.86 10.37
C TYR A 369 35.31 -5.74 10.25
N PRO A 370 35.03 -4.96 11.32
CA PRO A 370 34.01 -3.90 11.28
C PRO A 370 34.34 -2.79 10.28
N CYS A 371 33.38 -2.50 9.39
CA CYS A 371 33.49 -1.44 8.39
C CYS A 371 32.89 -0.12 8.91
N PRO A 372 33.47 1.05 8.60
CA PRO A 372 32.92 2.35 9.00
C PRO A 372 31.51 2.65 8.48
N CYS A 373 31.01 1.91 7.49
CA CYS A 373 29.64 2.03 7.01
C CYS A 373 28.58 1.33 7.90
N GLY A 374 29.02 0.54 8.90
CA GLY A 374 28.15 -0.23 9.79
C GLY A 374 27.95 -1.70 9.39
N ASP A 375 28.51 -2.11 8.25
CA ASP A 375 28.63 -3.52 7.85
C ASP A 375 30.02 -4.08 8.21
N ARG A 376 30.42 -5.22 7.65
CA ARG A 376 31.73 -5.84 7.86
C ARG A 376 32.46 -6.14 6.55
N PHE A 377 33.78 -6.02 6.56
CA PHE A 377 34.64 -6.58 5.53
C PHE A 377 34.67 -8.09 5.71
N GLU A 378 34.63 -8.85 4.61
CA GLU A 378 34.65 -10.32 4.63
C GLU A 378 35.67 -10.84 3.62
N ILE A 379 36.45 -11.86 4.00
CA ILE A 379 37.35 -12.61 3.11
C ILE A 379 37.37 -14.09 3.52
N SER A 380 37.40 -14.99 2.54
CA SER A 380 37.42 -16.43 2.79
C SER A 380 38.81 -16.93 3.16
N ILE A 381 38.90 -17.96 3.99
CA ILE A 381 40.18 -18.59 4.33
C ILE A 381 40.87 -19.21 3.11
N ASP A 382 40.09 -19.72 2.15
CA ASP A 382 40.61 -20.29 0.91
C ASP A 382 41.23 -19.20 0.02
N SER A 383 40.59 -18.02 -0.10
CA SER A 383 41.16 -16.84 -0.78
C SER A 383 42.50 -16.43 -0.17
N LEU A 384 42.60 -16.39 1.17
CA LEU A 384 43.87 -16.08 1.85
C LEU A 384 44.95 -17.14 1.57
N ARG A 385 44.58 -18.43 1.52
CA ARG A 385 45.51 -19.52 1.16
C ARG A 385 45.97 -19.45 -0.30
N ASP A 386 45.13 -18.94 -1.19
CA ASP A 386 45.43 -18.73 -2.61
C ASP A 386 46.25 -17.44 -2.84
N GLY A 387 46.53 -16.66 -1.80
CA GLY A 387 47.34 -15.44 -1.85
C GLY A 387 46.56 -14.16 -2.18
N GLU A 388 45.23 -14.17 -2.02
CA GLU A 388 44.39 -12.99 -2.15
C GLU A 388 44.33 -12.23 -0.82
N GLU A 389 44.90 -11.01 -0.80
CA GLU A 389 45.04 -10.18 0.40
C GLU A 389 43.95 -9.11 0.54
N ILE A 390 42.96 -9.06 -0.37
CA ILE A 390 41.98 -7.96 -0.43
C ILE A 390 40.63 -8.40 0.13
N ALA A 391 40.24 -7.85 1.28
CA ALA A 391 38.89 -8.04 1.83
C ALA A 391 37.94 -6.92 1.40
N VAL A 392 36.72 -7.29 0.99
CA VAL A 392 35.74 -6.36 0.41
C VAL A 392 34.53 -6.24 1.32
N CYS A 393 34.03 -5.02 1.48
CA CYS A 393 32.74 -4.78 2.15
C CYS A 393 31.57 -4.85 1.15
N PRO A 394 30.57 -5.71 1.36
CA PRO A 394 29.44 -5.85 0.44
C PRO A 394 28.53 -4.62 0.41
N SER A 395 28.51 -3.81 1.48
CA SER A 395 27.64 -2.62 1.57
C SER A 395 28.23 -1.36 0.93
N CYS A 396 29.53 -1.10 1.06
CA CYS A 396 30.13 0.18 0.65
C CYS A 396 31.25 0.04 -0.39
N SER A 397 31.57 -1.17 -0.85
CA SER A 397 32.64 -1.47 -1.83
C SER A 397 34.04 -1.00 -1.42
N LEU A 398 34.24 -0.61 -0.16
CA LEU A 398 35.58 -0.35 0.38
C LEU A 398 36.38 -1.66 0.38
N MET A 399 37.68 -1.52 0.19
CA MET A 399 38.63 -2.61 0.15
C MET A 399 39.72 -2.36 1.20
N ILE A 400 40.05 -3.37 1.99
CA ILE A 400 41.17 -3.34 2.94
C ILE A 400 42.18 -4.42 2.54
N ARG A 401 43.45 -4.20 2.89
CA ARG A 401 44.51 -5.19 2.71
C ARG A 401 44.71 -5.97 4.01
N VAL A 402 44.67 -7.29 3.95
CA VAL A 402 44.89 -8.17 5.09
C VAL A 402 46.35 -8.60 5.11
N ILE A 403 47.07 -8.28 6.18
CA ILE A 403 48.44 -8.71 6.42
C ILE A 403 48.39 -10.02 7.21
N PHE A 404 48.91 -11.11 6.65
CA PHE A 404 48.94 -12.43 7.29
C PHE A 404 50.22 -13.20 6.95
N ASP A 405 50.68 -14.04 7.87
CA ASP A 405 51.63 -15.11 7.56
C ASP A 405 50.90 -16.45 7.41
N ALA A 406 51.46 -17.36 6.61
CA ALA A 406 50.86 -18.68 6.36
C ALA A 406 50.66 -19.54 7.63
N ASN A 407 51.31 -19.17 8.75
CA ASN A 407 51.19 -19.85 10.04
C ASN A 407 50.03 -19.32 10.90
N ASP A 408 49.48 -18.14 10.59
CA ASP A 408 48.43 -17.48 11.38
C ASP A 408 47.03 -17.92 10.92
N LEU A 409 46.96 -18.61 9.79
CA LEU A 409 45.74 -19.17 9.24
C LEU A 409 45.33 -20.43 10.01
N VAL A 410 44.05 -20.52 10.37
CA VAL A 410 43.50 -21.72 11.00
C VAL A 410 43.65 -22.90 10.04
N THR A 411 44.43 -23.89 10.44
CA THR A 411 44.60 -25.14 9.68
C THR A 411 43.52 -26.11 10.12
N GLU A 412 42.82 -26.74 9.18
CA GLU A 412 41.84 -27.78 9.50
C GLU A 412 42.55 -29.01 10.10
N GLU A 413 42.62 -29.08 11.43
CA GLU A 413 42.85 -30.36 12.09
C GLU A 413 41.55 -31.17 12.01
N LYS A 414 41.64 -32.33 11.33
CA LYS A 414 40.64 -33.39 11.34
C LYS A 414 40.05 -33.58 12.75
N PRO A 415 38.72 -33.76 12.90
CA PRO A 415 38.10 -33.85 14.21
C PRO A 415 38.47 -35.16 14.89
N GLU A 416 39.31 -35.09 15.93
CA GLU A 416 39.36 -36.13 16.96
C GLU A 416 38.21 -35.91 17.95
N VAL A 417 37.35 -36.92 18.01
CA VAL A 417 36.28 -37.07 19.00
C VAL A 417 36.91 -37.28 20.37
N SER A 418 36.66 -36.38 21.33
CA SER A 418 36.77 -36.70 22.75
C SER A 418 35.60 -36.13 23.55
N THR A 419 34.75 -37.06 23.98
CA THR A 419 33.69 -36.96 24.98
C THR A 419 34.24 -36.57 26.36
N GLU A 420 33.53 -35.69 27.10
CA GLU A 420 32.90 -35.96 28.42
C GLU A 420 32.59 -34.69 29.25
N VAL A 421 31.29 -34.38 29.34
CA VAL A 421 30.44 -34.08 30.51
C VAL A 421 31.06 -33.50 31.81
N LYS A 422 30.53 -32.33 32.24
CA LYS A 422 29.92 -32.16 33.58
C LYS A 422 28.98 -30.95 33.65
N VAL A 423 27.68 -31.24 33.69
CA VAL A 423 26.62 -30.32 34.14
C VAL A 423 26.48 -30.51 35.66
N GLN A 424 26.70 -29.45 36.44
CA GLN A 424 26.32 -29.39 37.85
C GLN A 424 24.92 -28.81 37.96
N ALA A 425 24.09 -29.52 38.72
CA ALA A 425 22.80 -29.07 39.24
C ALA A 425 22.98 -28.22 40.50
#